data_AF-A0A924X3W9-F1
#
_entry.id   AF-A0A924X3W9-F1
#
_cell.length_a   1.000
_cell.length_b   1.000
_cell.length_c   1.000
_cell.angle_alpha   90.00
_cell.angle_beta   90.00
_cell.angle_gamma   90.00
#
_symmetry.space_group_name_H-M   'P 1'
#
loop_
_entity.id
_entity.type
_entity.pdbx_description
1 polymer ?
#
loop_
_entity_poly.entity_id
_entity_poly.type
_entity_poly.pdbx_seq_one_letter_code
_entity_poly.pdbx_strand_id
1 'polypeptide(L)' 'MTGLIMLWLPIILSAVIVFVVSSIIHMALPWHKSDYPKVPNEDQVRNALR' A
#
# COMPACT_ATOMS: atom_id res chain seq x y z
N MET A 1 -4.88 -6.43 -36.09
CA MET A 1 -4.16 -5.84 -34.93
C MET A 1 -4.94 -4.70 -34.27
N THR A 2 -6.27 -4.69 -34.29
CA THR A 2 -7.08 -3.50 -33.93
C THR A 2 -7.77 -3.62 -32.57
N GLY A 3 -8.24 -4.81 -32.16
CA GLY A 3 -9.01 -4.99 -30.93
C GLY A 3 -8.24 -4.73 -29.62
N LEU A 4 -7.04 -5.30 -29.49
CA LEU A 4 -6.21 -5.15 -28.28
C LEU A 4 -5.79 -3.70 -28.02
N ILE A 5 -5.54 -2.93 -29.09
CA ILE A 5 -5.06 -1.55 -28.94
C ILE A 5 -6.13 -0.66 -28.29
N MET A 6 -7.40 -0.86 -28.65
CA MET A 6 -8.53 -0.10 -28.08
C MET A 6 -8.76 -0.38 -26.59
N LEU A 7 -8.25 -1.50 -26.06
CA LEU A 7 -8.44 -1.87 -24.66
C LEU A 7 -7.35 -1.31 -23.73
N TRP A 8 -6.28 -0.71 -24.25
CA TRP A 8 -5.20 -0.20 -23.38
C TRP A 8 -5.66 0.85 -22.38
N LEU A 9 -6.46 1.82 -22.83
CA LEU A 9 -6.97 2.86 -21.94
C LEU A 9 -7.80 2.28 -20.78
N PRO A 10 -8.83 1.44 -21.03
CA PRO A 10 -9.59 0.85 -19.93
C PRO A 10 -8.74 -0.11 -19.07
N ILE A 11 -7.81 -0.88 -19.64
CA ILE A 11 -6.95 -1.80 -18.87
C ILE A 11 -6.09 -1.03 -17.86
N ILE A 12 -5.38 0.00 -18.32
CA ILE A 12 -4.49 0.77 -17.44
C ILE A 12 -5.30 1.53 -16.40
N LEU A 13 -6.42 2.14 -16.79
CA LEU A 13 -7.29 2.85 -15.85
C LEU A 13 -7.80 1.91 -14.75
N SER A 14 -8.32 0.74 -15.11
CA SER A 14 -8.77 -0.26 -14.14
C SER A 14 -7.62 -0.76 -13.26
N ALA A 15 -6.44 -1.00 -13.84
CA ALA A 15 -5.27 -1.45 -13.09
C ALA A 15 -4.85 -0.41 -12.03
N VAL A 16 -4.80 0.87 -12.39
CA VAL A 16 -4.47 1.95 -11.45
C VAL A 16 -5.50 2.03 -10.32
N ILE A 17 -6.79 1.96 -10.64
CA ILE A 17 -7.86 2.02 -9.62
C ILE A 17 -7.77 0.83 -8.67
N VAL A 18 -7.66 -0.39 -9.19
CA VAL A 18 -7.56 -1.60 -8.37
C VAL A 18 -6.30 -1.58 -7.51
N PHE A 19 -5.17 -1.11 -8.05
CA PHE A 19 -3.92 -0.97 -7.31
C PHE A 19 -4.07 0.00 -6.13
N VAL A 20 -4.68 1.18 -6.34
CA VAL A 20 -4.90 2.17 -5.27
C VAL A 20 -5.83 1.61 -4.20
N VAL A 21 -6.97 1.03 -4.60
CA VAL A 21 -7.93 0.43 -3.66
C VAL A 21 -7.29 -0.71 -2.87
N SER A 22 -6.54 -1.59 -3.53
CA SER A 22 -5.82 -2.68 -2.87
C SER A 22 -4.77 -2.15 -1.89
N SER A 23 -4.02 -1.11 -2.25
CA SER A 23 -3.02 -0.48 -1.39
C SER A 23 -3.67 0.12 -0.13
N ILE A 24 -4.80 0.81 -0.29
CA ILE A 24 -5.56 1.36 0.84
C ILE A 24 -6.06 0.24 1.75
N ILE A 25 -6.67 -0.80 1.19
CA ILE A 25 -7.19 -1.92 1.99
C ILE A 25 -6.03 -2.60 2.75
N HIS A 26 -4.92 -2.86 2.07
CA HIS A 26 -3.77 -3.53 2.65
C HIS A 26 -3.13 -2.72 3.79
N MET A 27 -3.02 -1.40 3.64
CA MET A 27 -2.34 -0.55 4.63
C MET A 27 -3.27 0.01 5.71
N ALA A 28 -4.52 0.32 5.39
CA ALA A 28 -5.45 0.99 6.32
C ALA A 28 -6.19 0.01 7.23
N LEU A 29 -6.37 -1.25 6.82
CA LEU A 29 -6.98 -2.25 7.70
C LEU A 29 -6.00 -2.67 8.80
N PRO A 30 -6.52 -3.01 9.99
CA PRO A 30 -5.68 -3.30 11.16
C PRO A 30 -4.94 -4.65 11.10
N TRP A 31 -4.92 -5.33 9.94
CA TRP A 31 -4.34 -6.67 9.78
C TRP A 31 -2.85 -6.73 10.11
N HIS A 32 -2.12 -5.63 9.88
CA HIS A 32 -0.68 -5.54 10.12
C HIS A 32 -0.30 -4.87 11.46
N LYS A 33 -1.27 -4.60 12.35
CA LYS A 33 -0.98 -3.95 13.65
C LYS A 33 -0.06 -4.76 14.55
N SER A 34 -0.01 -6.08 14.38
CA SER A 34 0.85 -6.95 15.17
C SER A 34 2.24 -7.16 14.54
N ASP A 35 2.46 -6.71 13.30
CA ASP A 35 3.69 -6.97 12.56
C ASP A 35 4.88 -6.19 13.14
N TYR A 36 4.59 -5.08 13.81
CA TYR A 36 5.57 -4.19 14.44
C TYR A 36 5.30 -4.08 15.94
N PRO A 37 5.66 -5.09 16.74
CA PRO A 37 5.55 -5.01 18.19
C PRO A 37 6.50 -3.94 18.73
N LYS A 38 6.09 -3.27 19.80
CA LYS A 38 6.94 -2.30 20.51
C LYS A 38 8.20 -3.01 21.02
N VAL A 39 9.37 -2.44 20.75
CA VAL A 39 10.65 -2.98 21.24
C VAL A 39 11.11 -2.29 22.54
N PRO A 40 11.91 -2.95 23.39
CA PRO A 40 12.46 -2.30 24.58
C PRO A 40 13.19 -1.00 24.23
N ASN A 41 12.97 0.05 25.04
CA ASN A 41 13.61 1.36 24.90
C ASN A 41 13.34 2.13 23.58
N GLU A 42 12.31 1.75 22.80
CA GLU A 42 11.97 2.40 21.52
C GLU A 42 11.80 3.92 21.64
N ASP A 43 11.14 4.39 22.70
CA ASP A 43 10.91 5.83 22.91
C ASP A 43 12.21 6.59 23.20
N GLN A 44 13.15 5.96 23.91
CA GLN A 44 14.46 6.54 24.22
C GLN A 44 15.32 6.68 22.96
N VAL A 45 15.35 5.64 22.12
CA VAL A 45 16.06 5.64 20.83
C VAL A 45 15.46 6.71 19.91
N ARG A 46 14.13 6.78 19.79
CA ARG A 46 13.45 7.78 18.96
C ARG A 46 13.71 9.21 19.43
N ASN A 47 13.89 9.44 20.72
CA ASN A 47 14.26 10.77 21.24
C ASN A 47 15.73 11.11 20.94
N ALA A 48 16.64 10.14 20.98
CA ALA A 48 18.05 10.37 20.68
C ALA A 48 18.33 10.64 19.19
N LEU A 49 17.45 10.17 18.29
CA LEU A 49 17.56 10.35 16.83
C LEU A 49 16.86 11.61 16.28
N ARG A 50 16.03 12.29 17.08
CA ARG A 50 15.38 13.55 16.71
C ARG A 50 16.35 14.71 16.84
#